data_AF-A0A8T4YSM9-F1
#
_entry.id   AF-A0A8T4YSM9-F1
#
_cell.length_a   1.000
_cell.length_b   1.000
_cell.length_c   1.000
_cell.angle_alpha   90.00
_cell.angle_beta   90.00
_cell.angle_gamma   90.00
#
_symmetry.space_group_name_H-M   'P 1'
#
loop_
_entity.id
_entity.type
_entity.pdbx_description
1 polymer ?
#
loop_
_entity_poly.entity_id
_entity_poly.type
_entity_poly.pdbx_seq_one_letter_code
_entity_poly.pdbx_strand_id
1 'polypeptide(L)'
;KDCGNVPVVNIQPKVSLQLVKSVVSQLLDKSKVPLILGGDHSLIYPVLQAYSEHFSKIGVIYFDTHTDVDEPSEMLSNWSVFSKICALSNVENIVNVGARYGI
;
A
#
# COMPACT_ATOMS: atom_id res chain seq x y z
N LYS A 1 -0.85 18.25 -9.91
CA LYS A 1 -0.55 19.29 -8.90
C LYS A 1 0.25 18.60 -7.81
N ASP A 2 1.33 19.21 -7.34
CA ASP A 2 2.06 18.71 -6.17
C ASP A 2 1.18 18.83 -4.92
N CYS A 3 1.03 17.73 -4.18
CA CYS A 3 0.23 17.63 -2.97
C CYS A 3 1.09 17.71 -1.70
N GLY A 4 2.40 17.89 -1.82
CA GLY A 4 3.34 17.93 -0.70
C GLY A 4 3.54 16.57 -0.04
N ASN A 5 4.11 16.60 1.16
CA ASN A 5 4.44 15.42 1.94
C ASN A 5 3.39 15.14 3.02
N VAL A 6 3.06 13.86 3.22
CA VAL A 6 2.29 13.43 4.39
C VAL A 6 3.20 13.51 5.62
N PRO A 7 2.72 14.06 6.77
CA PRO A 7 3.52 14.11 7.99
C PRO A 7 3.90 12.71 8.47
N VAL A 8 5.18 12.54 8.83
CA VAL A 8 5.69 11.32 9.45
C VAL A 8 5.80 11.55 10.95
N VAL A 9 5.10 10.73 11.73
CA VAL A 9 5.18 10.73 13.19
C VAL A 9 6.21 9.70 13.62
N ASN A 10 7.44 10.20 13.85
CA ASN A 10 8.56 9.37 14.31
C ASN A 10 8.17 8.60 15.59
N ILE A 11 8.62 7.35 15.71
CA ILE A 11 8.35 6.42 16.84
C ILE A 11 6.92 5.83 16.83
N GLN A 12 5.99 6.34 16.01
CA GLN A 12 4.63 5.78 15.88
C GLN A 12 4.28 5.43 14.42
N PRO A 13 4.82 4.32 13.86
CA PRO A 13 4.59 3.93 12.47
C PRO A 13 3.10 3.76 12.13
N LYS A 14 2.32 3.18 13.04
CA LYS A 14 0.87 3.01 12.87
C LYS A 14 0.16 4.34 12.60
N VAL A 15 0.54 5.41 13.31
CA VAL A 15 -0.06 6.74 13.12
C VAL A 15 0.31 7.30 11.75
N SER A 16 1.58 7.18 11.34
CA SER A 16 2.03 7.62 10.01
C SER A 16 1.27 6.90 8.89
N LEU A 17 1.08 5.58 8.99
CA LEU A 17 0.32 4.79 8.00
C LEU A 17 -1.16 5.21 7.93
N GLN A 18 -1.79 5.54 9.07
CA GLN A 18 -3.17 6.05 9.09
C GLN A 18 -3.29 7.43 8.45
N LEU A 19 -2.30 8.31 8.65
CA LEU A 19 -2.26 9.61 7.97
C LEU A 19 -2.15 9.45 6.46
N VAL A 20 -1.31 8.51 5.98
CA VAL A 20 -1.21 8.19 4.55
C VAL A 20 -2.55 7.74 3.99
N LYS A 21 -3.22 6.77 4.64
CA LYS A 21 -4.56 6.33 4.24
C LYS A 21 -5.55 7.50 4.14
N SER A 22 -5.58 8.35 5.16
CA SER A 22 -6.49 9.51 5.24
C SER A 22 -6.23 10.51 4.11
N VAL A 23 -4.97 10.85 3.83
CA VAL A 23 -4.62 11.77 2.73
C VAL A 23 -4.99 11.17 1.37
N VAL A 24 -4.73 9.88 1.16
CA VAL A 24 -5.11 9.20 -0.09
C VAL A 24 -6.62 9.19 -0.26
N SER A 25 -7.39 8.85 0.77
CA SER A 25 -8.86 8.93 0.76
C SER A 25 -9.35 10.31 0.33
N GLN A 26 -8.82 11.38 0.92
CA GLN A 26 -9.20 12.75 0.56
C GLN A 26 -8.86 13.14 -0.88
N LEU A 27 -7.82 12.53 -1.47
CA LEU A 27 -7.49 12.73 -2.88
C LEU A 27 -8.45 11.97 -3.78
N LEU A 28 -8.83 10.74 -3.41
CA LEU A 28 -9.80 9.93 -4.13
C LEU A 28 -11.21 10.56 -4.11
N ASP A 29 -11.64 11.10 -2.96
CA ASP A 29 -12.88 11.87 -2.83
C ASP A 29 -12.96 13.05 -3.82
N LYS A 30 -11.80 13.61 -4.18
CA LYS A 30 -11.66 14.71 -5.15
C LYS A 30 -11.46 14.20 -6.58
N SER A 31 -11.75 12.93 -6.83
CA SER A 31 -11.55 12.24 -8.11
C SER A 31 -10.15 12.44 -8.68
N LYS A 32 -9.13 12.40 -7.81
CA LYS A 32 -7.72 12.44 -8.21
C LYS A 32 -7.15 11.03 -8.27
N VAL A 33 -6.11 10.85 -9.08
CA VAL A 33 -5.29 9.64 -9.11
C VAL A 33 -3.95 9.97 -8.44
N PRO A 34 -3.72 9.53 -7.18
CA PRO A 34 -2.48 9.79 -6.49
C PRO A 34 -1.29 9.07 -7.13
N LEU A 35 -0.22 9.83 -7.43
CA LEU A 35 1.13 9.30 -7.59
C LEU A 35 1.85 9.52 -6.26
N ILE A 36 2.27 8.44 -5.62
CA ILE A 36 2.87 8.48 -4.28
C ILE A 36 4.35 8.18 -4.40
N LEU A 37 5.18 9.11 -3.95
CA LEU A 37 6.62 8.92 -3.83
C LEU A 37 6.90 8.58 -2.36
N GLY A 38 7.07 7.28 -2.10
CA GLY A 38 7.16 6.72 -0.76
C GLY A 38 8.57 6.68 -0.18
N GLY A 39 8.67 5.94 0.94
CA GLY A 39 9.92 5.42 1.51
C GLY A 39 10.02 3.92 1.24
N ASP A 40 9.53 3.10 2.16
CA ASP A 40 9.54 1.63 2.05
C ASP A 40 8.18 1.03 1.64
N HIS A 41 8.16 -0.30 1.51
CA HIS A 41 7.02 -1.08 1.01
C HIS A 41 5.80 -1.11 1.94
N SER A 42 5.96 -0.78 3.22
CA SER A 42 4.84 -0.72 4.17
C SER A 42 3.77 0.30 3.77
N LEU A 43 4.11 1.31 2.96
CA LEU A 43 3.16 2.32 2.49
C LEU A 43 2.08 1.77 1.55
N ILE A 44 2.32 0.65 0.87
CA ILE A 44 1.38 0.13 -0.15
C ILE A 44 0.06 -0.28 0.50
N TYR A 45 0.11 -0.89 1.69
CA TYR A 45 -1.08 -1.40 2.37
C TYR A 45 -2.10 -0.30 2.74
N PRO A 46 -1.76 0.79 3.48
CA PRO A 46 -2.73 1.84 3.78
C PRO A 46 -3.24 2.56 2.53
N VAL A 47 -2.43 2.65 1.47
CA VAL A 47 -2.87 3.20 0.17
C VAL A 47 -3.97 2.31 -0.42
N LEU A 48 -3.72 1.01 -0.54
CA LEU A 48 -4.72 0.08 -1.08
C LEU A 48 -5.94 -0.07 -0.18
N GLN A 49 -5.81 0.10 1.15
CA GLN A 49 -6.99 0.21 2.02
C GLN A 49 -7.86 1.42 1.66
N ALA A 50 -7.27 2.60 1.39
CA ALA A 50 -8.05 3.75 0.94
C ALA A 50 -8.74 3.47 -0.40
N TYR A 51 -8.02 2.92 -1.39
CA TYR A 51 -8.63 2.53 -2.65
C TYR A 51 -9.76 1.49 -2.45
N SER A 52 -9.55 0.50 -1.57
CA SER A 52 -10.52 -0.56 -1.26
C SER A 52 -11.82 -0.01 -0.70
N GLU A 53 -11.79 1.15 -0.04
CA GLU A 53 -13.00 1.81 0.49
C GLU A 53 -13.74 2.64 -0.59
N HIS A 54 -13.06 3.00 -1.69
CA HIS A 54 -13.64 3.85 -2.75
C HIS A 54 -14.07 3.08 -3.99
N PHE A 55 -13.46 1.93 -4.26
CA PHE A 55 -13.68 1.15 -5.47
C PHE A 55 -14.14 -0.27 -5.14
N SER A 56 -15.13 -0.77 -5.89
CA SER A 56 -15.68 -2.11 -5.67
C SER A 56 -14.75 -3.24 -6.14
N LYS A 57 -13.79 -2.94 -7.03
CA LYS A 57 -12.83 -3.89 -7.61
C LYS A 57 -11.50 -3.19 -7.87
N ILE A 58 -10.40 -3.84 -7.50
CA ILE A 58 -9.05 -3.31 -7.67
C ILE A 58 -8.15 -4.37 -8.31
N GLY A 59 -7.48 -4.00 -9.39
CA GLY A 59 -6.36 -4.75 -9.97
C GLY A 59 -5.02 -4.27 -9.43
N VAL A 60 -4.05 -5.17 -9.28
CA VAL A 60 -2.71 -4.81 -8.78
C VAL A 60 -1.62 -5.38 -9.70
N ILE A 61 -0.74 -4.50 -10.18
CA ILE A 61 0.53 -4.89 -10.80
C ILE A 61 1.63 -4.52 -9.82
N TYR A 62 2.36 -5.53 -9.35
CA TYR A 62 3.34 -5.41 -8.28
C TYR A 62 4.73 -5.72 -8.83
N PHE A 63 5.57 -4.69 -8.91
CA PHE A 63 6.95 -4.83 -9.36
C PHE A 63 7.87 -4.89 -8.14
N ASP A 64 8.36 -6.07 -7.81
CA ASP A 64 9.40 -6.23 -6.79
C ASP A 64 10.27 -7.43 -7.13
N THR A 65 11.47 -7.42 -6.57
CA THR A 65 12.42 -8.53 -6.64
C THR A 65 12.12 -9.59 -5.60
N HIS A 66 11.44 -9.22 -4.52
CA HIS A 66 10.99 -10.07 -3.44
C HIS A 66 9.50 -10.36 -3.57
N THR A 67 9.05 -11.45 -2.96
CA THR A 67 7.64 -11.85 -3.01
C THR A 67 6.78 -11.14 -1.94
N ASP A 68 7.37 -10.75 -0.81
CA ASP A 68 6.69 -10.10 0.32
C ASP A 68 5.45 -10.87 0.84
N VAL A 69 5.52 -12.21 0.78
CA VAL A 69 4.45 -13.16 1.14
C VAL A 69 4.62 -13.81 2.52
N ASP A 70 5.45 -13.26 3.40
CA ASP A 70 5.58 -13.79 4.76
C ASP A 70 4.23 -13.76 5.49
N GLU A 71 4.10 -14.59 6.54
CA GLU A 71 2.90 -14.63 7.35
C GLU A 71 2.57 -13.24 7.91
N PRO A 72 1.35 -12.72 7.66
CA PRO A 72 0.99 -11.40 8.10
C PRO A 72 0.82 -11.38 9.63
N SER A 73 1.64 -10.57 10.31
CA SER A 73 1.47 -10.28 11.74
C SER A 73 0.56 -9.06 11.95
N GLU A 74 0.19 -8.74 13.20
CA GLU A 74 -0.47 -7.45 13.48
C GLU A 74 0.40 -6.26 13.06
N MET A 75 1.71 -6.37 13.25
CA MET A 75 2.66 -5.36 12.79
C MET A 75 2.85 -5.47 11.28
N LEU A 76 2.77 -4.33 10.59
CA LEU A 76 3.06 -4.27 9.17
C LEU A 76 4.57 -4.36 8.96
N SER A 77 5.00 -5.33 8.15
CA SER A 77 6.39 -5.48 7.71
C SER A 77 6.44 -5.43 6.19
N ASN A 78 7.58 -5.04 5.62
CA ASN A 78 7.79 -5.08 4.18
C ASN A 78 7.61 -6.51 3.64
N TRP A 79 8.19 -7.49 4.33
CA TRP A 79 8.16 -8.90 3.93
C TRP A 79 6.77 -9.56 3.97
N SER A 80 5.76 -8.96 4.59
CA SER A 80 4.39 -9.49 4.63
C SER A 80 3.36 -8.58 3.96
N VAL A 81 3.80 -7.46 3.35
CA VAL A 81 2.88 -6.46 2.82
C VAL A 81 2.02 -7.05 1.70
N PHE A 82 2.61 -7.88 0.85
CA PHE A 82 1.89 -8.48 -0.27
C PHE A 82 0.83 -9.48 0.21
N SER A 83 1.12 -10.27 1.26
CA SER A 83 0.12 -11.11 1.94
C SER A 83 -1.07 -10.29 2.43
N LYS A 84 -0.85 -9.12 3.03
CA LYS A 84 -1.95 -8.26 3.49
C LYS A 84 -2.75 -7.63 2.37
N ILE A 85 -2.11 -7.30 1.25
CA ILE A 85 -2.78 -6.78 0.05
C ILE A 85 -3.70 -7.85 -0.53
N CYS A 86 -3.22 -9.09 -0.65
CA CYS A 86 -4.01 -10.22 -1.16
C CYS A 86 -5.20 -10.57 -0.25
N ALA A 87 -5.14 -10.21 1.04
CA ALA A 87 -6.22 -10.43 1.99
C ALA A 87 -7.37 -9.39 1.91
N LEU A 88 -7.22 -8.32 1.12
CA LEU A 88 -8.30 -7.35 0.88
C LEU A 88 -9.36 -7.97 -0.03
N SER A 89 -10.62 -7.95 0.40
CA SER A 89 -11.71 -8.73 -0.21
C SER A 89 -12.08 -8.34 -1.65
N ASN A 90 -11.71 -7.13 -2.09
CA ASN A 90 -12.01 -6.58 -3.40
C ASN A 90 -10.76 -6.35 -4.27
N VAL A 91 -9.61 -6.86 -3.84
CA VAL A 91 -8.40 -6.92 -4.67
C VAL A 91 -8.44 -8.22 -5.46
N GLU A 92 -8.50 -8.11 -6.78
CA GLU A 92 -8.55 -9.20 -7.73
C GLU A 92 -7.51 -8.96 -8.85
N ASN A 93 -7.24 -9.95 -9.70
CA ASN A 93 -6.34 -9.79 -10.86
C ASN A 93 -4.95 -9.21 -10.48
N ILE A 94 -4.23 -9.92 -9.61
CA ILE A 94 -2.90 -9.52 -9.12
C ILE A 94 -1.81 -10.15 -10.00
N VAL A 95 -0.83 -9.35 -10.43
CA VAL A 95 0.36 -9.82 -11.15
C VAL A 95 1.60 -9.34 -10.42
N ASN A 96 2.48 -10.26 -10.01
CA ASN A 96 3.81 -9.94 -9.50
C ASN A 96 4.85 -10.09 -10.63
N VAL A 97 5.67 -9.05 -10.83
CA VAL A 97 6.67 -8.98 -11.90
C VAL A 97 8.05 -8.72 -11.30
N GLY A 98 9.00 -9.61 -11.57
CA GLY A 98 10.42 -9.43 -11.22
C GLY A 98 10.90 -10.21 -10.00
N ALA A 99 9.99 -10.92 -9.32
CA ALA A 99 10.31 -11.76 -8.18
C ALA A 99 11.41 -12.78 -8.52
N ARG A 100 12.42 -12.87 -7.67
CA ARG A 100 13.57 -13.76 -7.81
C ARG A 100 14.14 -14.12 -6.42
N TYR A 101 14.74 -15.30 -6.30
CA TYR A 101 15.31 -15.77 -5.04
C TYR A 101 16.78 -16.12 -5.24
N GLY A 102 17.66 -15.54 -4.42
CA GLY A 102 19.06 -15.96 -4.29
C GLY A 102 19.96 -15.79 -5.53
N ILE A 103 20.13 -14.55 -6.02
CA ILE A 103 21.21 -14.22 -6.98
C ILE A 103 22.12 -13.18 -6.36
#